data_AF-A0A5K0W737-F1
#
_entry.id   AF-A0A5K0W737-F1
#
_cell.length_a   1.000
_cell.length_b   1.000
_cell.length_c   1.000
_cell.angle_alpha   90.00
_cell.angle_beta   90.00
_cell.angle_gamma   90.00
#
_symmetry.space_group_name_H-M   'P 1'
#
loop_
_entity.id
_entity.type
_entity.pdbx_description
1 polymer ?
#
loop_
_entity_poly.entity_id
_entity_poly.type
_entity_poly.pdbx_seq_one_letter_code
_entity_poly.pdbx_strand_id
1 'polypeptide(L)' 'MAFVMRQVKVPPNSASLEEARARTIEFFKQACRSIPTIMEIHNLYDVVTPSQLRSTISAEIRKNAHITSPK' A
#
# COMPACT_ATOMS: atom_id res chain seq x y z
N MET A 1 -27.02 13.77 -16.26
CA MET A 1 -25.75 13.73 -17.01
C MET A 1 -24.60 13.72 -15.98
N ALA A 2 -24.42 12.71 -15.14
CA ALA A 2 -23.83 11.38 -15.41
C ALA A 2 -22.39 11.41 -15.99
N PHE A 3 -21.64 12.48 -15.76
CA PHE A 3 -20.21 12.56 -16.05
C PHE A 3 -19.44 12.84 -14.76
N VAL A 4 -18.27 12.21 -14.62
CA VAL A 4 -17.31 12.26 -13.48
C VAL A 4 -17.51 11.24 -12.35
N MET A 5 -17.73 9.97 -12.68
CA MET A 5 -17.26 8.83 -11.85
C MET A 5 -16.65 7.73 -12.73
N ARG A 6 -15.65 8.13 -13.51
CA ARG A 6 -14.75 7.23 -14.23
C ARG A 6 -13.41 7.37 -13.52
N GLN A 7 -12.85 6.27 -12.99
CA GLN A 7 -11.67 6.14 -12.09
C GLN A 7 -12.11 6.16 -10.61
N VAL A 8 -12.14 5.08 -9.83
CA VAL A 8 -11.32 3.87 -9.76
C VAL A 8 -12.25 2.73 -9.31
N LYS A 9 -12.75 1.90 -10.23
CA LYS A 9 -13.58 0.74 -9.88
C LYS A 9 -12.70 -0.49 -9.73
N VAL A 10 -11.83 -0.50 -8.73
CA VAL A 10 -11.16 -1.74 -8.31
C VAL A 10 -12.23 -2.57 -7.58
N PRO A 11 -12.59 -3.77 -8.07
CA PRO A 11 -13.51 -4.65 -7.36
C PRO A 11 -13.04 -4.82 -5.91
N PRO A 12 -13.96 -4.78 -4.92
CA PRO A 12 -13.59 -4.74 -3.50
C PRO A 12 -12.71 -5.92 -3.08
N ASN A 13 -12.87 -7.06 -3.75
CA ASN A 13 -12.16 -8.29 -3.45
C ASN A 13 -11.36 -8.77 -4.66
N SER A 14 -10.25 -9.44 -4.38
CA SER A 14 -9.49 -10.16 -5.41
C SER A 14 -10.21 -11.47 -5.74
N ALA A 15 -10.23 -11.86 -7.02
CA ALA A 15 -10.82 -13.13 -7.45
C ALA A 15 -9.87 -14.32 -7.17
N SER A 16 -8.56 -14.07 -7.13
CA SER A 16 -7.52 -15.09 -6.88
C SER A 16 -6.41 -14.58 -5.96
N LEU A 17 -5.62 -15.51 -5.40
CA LEU A 17 -4.43 -15.18 -4.61
C LEU A 17 -3.36 -14.44 -5.43
N GLU A 18 -3.25 -14.75 -6.72
CA GLU A 18 -2.31 -14.09 -7.62
C GLU A 18 -2.67 -12.62 -7.82
N GLU A 19 -3.96 -12.32 -8.03
CA GLU A 19 -4.45 -10.95 -8.11
C GLU A 19 -4.26 -10.20 -6.78
N ALA A 20 -4.56 -10.85 -5.65
CA ALA A 20 -4.34 -10.27 -4.33
C ALA A 20 -2.86 -9.93 -4.10
N ARG A 21 -1.95 -10.82 -4.51
CA ARG A 21 -0.50 -10.60 -4.44
C ARG A 21 -0.07 -9.43 -5.32
N ALA A 22 -0.55 -9.35 -6.56
CA ALA A 22 -0.22 -8.26 -7.47
C ALA A 22 -0.68 -6.90 -6.90
N ARG A 23 -1.92 -6.82 -6.41
CA ARG A 23 -2.48 -5.62 -5.75
C ARG A 23 -1.71 -5.24 -4.48
N THR A 24 -1.30 -6.22 -3.68
CA THR A 24 -0.49 -5.98 -2.46
C THR A 24 0.88 -5.40 -2.81
N ILE A 25 1.52 -5.90 -3.87
CA ILE A 25 2.81 -5.36 -4.36
C ILE A 25 2.64 -3.95 -4.92
N GLU A 26 1.54 -3.68 -5.62
CA GLU A 26 1.23 -2.33 -6.11
C GLU A 26 1.02 -1.35 -4.95
N PHE A 27 0.23 -1.75 -3.94
CA PHE A 27 0.05 -0.99 -2.70
C PHE A 27 1.38 -0.72 -1.99
N PHE A 28 2.25 -1.74 -1.87
CA PHE A 28 3.58 -1.58 -1.28
C PHE A 28 4.42 -0.53 -2.01
N LYS A 29 4.41 -0.54 -3.36
CA LYS A 29 5.11 0.46 -4.17
C LYS A 29 4.54 1.85 -3.95
N GLN A 30 3.22 1.99 -3.91
CA GLN A 30 2.55 3.27 -3.66
C GLN A 30 2.90 3.82 -2.27
N ALA A 31 2.79 2.98 -1.23
CA ALA A 31 3.16 3.34 0.14
C ALA A 31 4.64 3.76 0.25
N CYS A 32 5.56 3.04 -0.40
CA CYS A 32 6.98 3.42 -0.40
C CYS A 32 7.25 4.75 -1.12
N ARG A 33 6.47 5.08 -2.16
CA ARG A 33 6.57 6.34 -2.91
C ARG A 33 5.92 7.51 -2.17
N SER A 34 4.93 7.27 -1.31
CA SER A 34 4.28 8.32 -0.52
C SER A 34 5.05 8.72 0.75
N ILE A 35 6.09 7.95 1.14
CA ILE A 35 6.88 8.22 2.35
C ILE A 35 7.40 9.66 2.43
N PRO A 36 8.01 10.26 1.38
CA PRO A 36 8.50 11.64 1.47
C PRO A 36 7.38 12.62 1.85
N THR A 37 6.20 12.50 1.23
CA THR A 37 5.04 13.34 1.54
C THR A 37 4.54 13.14 2.98
N ILE A 38 4.51 11.90 3.47
CA ILE A 38 4.15 11.60 4.86
C ILE A 38 5.16 12.19 5.84
N MET A 39 6.46 12.12 5.52
CA MET A 39 7.51 12.69 6.35
C MET A 39 7.43 14.22 6.44
N GLU A 40 7.05 14.87 5.34
CA GLU A 40 6.84 16.32 5.28
C GLU A 40 5.61 16.74 6.08
N ILE A 41 4.45 16.12 5.86
CA ILE A 41 3.19 16.46 6.55
C ILE A 41 3.31 16.29 8.06
N HIS A 42 4.06 15.27 8.51
CA HIS A 42 4.19 14.92 9.93
C HIS A 42 5.52 15.34 10.55
N ASN A 43 6.36 16.13 9.86
CA ASN A 43 7.67 16.58 10.34
C ASN A 43 8.54 15.45 10.93
N LEU A 44 8.65 14.33 10.21
CA LEU A 44 9.28 13.11 10.72
C LEU A 44 10.79 13.00 10.44
N TYR A 45 11.36 13.94 9.68
CA TYR A 45 12.75 13.88 9.19
C TYR A 45 13.81 13.81 10.30
N ASP A 46 13.51 14.35 11.49
CA ASP A 46 14.44 14.39 12.62
C ASP A 46 14.33 13.15 13.53
N VAL A 47 13.29 12.33 13.37
CA VAL A 47 12.96 11.21 14.27
C VAL A 47 13.16 9.86 13.59
N VAL A 48 12.88 9.78 12.29
CA VAL A 48 12.98 8.54 11.52
C VAL A 48 13.56 8.79 10.14
N THR A 49 14.24 7.80 9.61
CA THR A 49 14.75 7.81 8.24
C THR A 49 13.72 7.20 7.26
N PRO A 50 13.73 7.60 5.98
CA PRO A 50 12.89 6.95 4.97
C PRO A 50 13.13 5.44 4.88
N SER A 51 14.36 4.98 5.14
CA SER A 51 14.73 3.56 5.14
C SER A 51 14.03 2.77 6.26
N GLN A 52 13.97 3.35 7.47
CA GLN A 52 13.24 2.75 8.60
C GLN A 52 11.75 2.61 8.27
N LEU A 53 11.12 3.65 7.70
CA LEU A 53 9.71 3.60 7.32
C LEU A 53 9.43 2.52 6.24
N ARG A 54 10.27 2.42 5.20
CA ARG A 54 10.16 1.33 4.20
C ARG A 54 10.31 -0.04 4.83
N SER A 55 11.23 -0.18 5.78
CA SER A 55 11.47 -1.44 6.50
C SER A 55 10.26 -1.84 7.33
N THR A 56 9.67 -0.90 8.07
CA THR A 56 8.44 -1.12 8.85
C THR A 56 7.27 -1.52 7.98
N ILE A 57 7.02 -0.82 6.86
CA ILE A 57 5.95 -1.21 5.92
C ILE A 57 6.16 -2.63 5.42
N SER A 58 7.41 -3.00 5.07
CA SER A 58 7.71 -4.36 4.62
C SER A 58 7.48 -5.41 5.71
N ALA A 59 7.72 -5.08 6.98
CA ALA A 59 7.47 -5.96 8.12
C ALA A 59 5.97 -6.18 8.32
N GLU A 60 5.15 -5.13 8.24
CA GLU A 60 3.69 -5.23 8.38
C GLU A 60 3.04 -6.07 7.27
N ILE A 61 3.54 -5.98 6.04
CA ILE A 61 3.07 -6.85 4.95
C ILE A 61 3.49 -8.29 5.19
N ARG A 62 4.77 -8.54 5.55
CA ARG A 62 5.29 -9.90 5.78
C ARG A 62 4.62 -10.58 6.97
N LYS A 63 4.24 -9.84 8.01
CA LYS A 63 3.50 -10.36 9.18
C LYS A 63 2.23 -11.09 8.77
N ASN A 64 1.57 -10.63 7.71
CA ASN A 64 0.31 -11.18 7.20
C ASN A 64 0.50 -12.11 5.99
N ALA A 65 1.74 -12.51 5.65
CA ALA A 65 2.02 -13.32 4.46
C ALA A 65 1.45 -14.76 4.53
N HIS A 66 0.99 -15.20 5.70
CA HIS A 66 0.39 -16.52 5.91
C HIS A 66 -1.09 -16.58 5.51
N ILE A 67 -1.72 -15.43 5.17
CA ILE A 67 -3.13 -15.38 4.77
C ILE A 67 -3.30 -15.99 3.38
N THR A 68 -4.16 -17.01 3.29
CA THR A 68 -4.49 -17.72 2.04
C THR A 68 -5.87 -17.39 1.49
N SER A 69 -6.62 -16.51 2.17
CA SER A 69 -7.86 -15.93 1.66
C SER A 69 -7.55 -14.76 0.71
N PRO A 70 -8.07 -14.75 -0.54
CA PRO A 70 -8.02 -13.58 -1.41
C PRO A 70 -8.95 -12.42 -1.00
N LYS A 71 -9.85 -12.67 -0.05
CA LYS A 71 -10.83 -11.72 0.51
C LYS A 71 -10.39 -11.26 1.89
#